data_AF-A0A7S1EGH2-F1
#
_entry.id   AF-A0A7S1EGH2-F1
#
_cell.length_a   1.000
_cell.length_b   1.000
_cell.length_c   1.000
_cell.angle_alpha   90.00
_cell.angle_beta   90.00
_cell.angle_gamma   90.00
#
_symmetry.space_group_name_H-M   'P 1'
#
loop_
_entity.id
_entity.type
_entity.pdbx_description
1 polymer ?
#
loop_
_entity_poly.entity_id
_entity_poly.type
_entity_poly.pdbx_seq_one_letter_code
_entity_poly.pdbx_strand_id
1 'polypeptide(L)'
;ATGDVFGQIYEYFLANFALSEGQGGGEFFTPRSVVKLMTEIIEPHGGKVFDPACGSGGMFVQSADFILQHQADKAADLDVFVCGTEKTLETVKLAKMNLAVNNLRGE
;
A
#
# COMPACT_ATOMS: atom_id res chain seq x y z
N ALA A 1 -10.84 -5.33 -3.36
CA ALA A 1 -11.35 -6.35 -2.42
C ALA A 1 -12.66 -5.85 -1.78
N THR A 2 -13.54 -6.72 -1.28
CA THR A 2 -14.77 -6.36 -0.54
C THR A 2 -14.52 -5.72 0.86
N GLY A 3 -13.28 -5.36 1.17
CA GLY A 3 -12.87 -4.38 2.21
C GLY A 3 -12.80 -2.93 1.70
N ASP A 4 -13.41 -2.67 0.54
CA ASP A 4 -13.17 -1.51 -0.33
C ASP A 4 -13.36 -0.15 0.35
N VAL A 5 -14.41 0.01 1.14
CA VAL A 5 -14.81 1.33 1.64
C VAL A 5 -13.90 1.80 2.77
N PHE A 6 -13.55 0.93 3.72
CA PHE A 6 -12.71 1.32 4.85
C PHE A 6 -11.27 1.57 4.43
N GLY A 7 -10.72 0.76 3.50
CA GLY A 7 -9.40 1.00 2.91
C GLY A 7 -9.35 2.34 2.19
N GLN A 8 -10.31 2.61 1.30
CA GLN A 8 -10.38 3.87 0.58
C GLN A 8 -10.55 5.09 1.52
N ILE A 9 -11.38 4.97 2.57
CA ILE A 9 -11.54 6.02 3.58
C ILE A 9 -10.22 6.26 4.32
N TYR A 10 -9.56 5.19 4.75
CA TYR A 10 -8.28 5.28 5.47
C TYR A 10 -7.22 5.99 4.62
N GLU A 11 -7.04 5.57 3.36
CA GLU A 11 -6.10 6.20 2.44
C GLU A 11 -6.47 7.63 2.08
N TYR A 12 -7.76 7.97 2.00
CA TYR A 12 -8.23 9.34 1.76
C TYR A 12 -7.81 10.26 2.91
N PHE A 13 -8.07 9.86 4.16
CA PHE A 13 -7.65 10.64 5.31
C PHE A 13 -6.13 10.71 5.45
N LEU A 14 -5.42 9.61 5.20
CA LEU A 14 -3.97 9.54 5.21
C LEU A 14 -3.34 10.53 4.21
N ALA A 15 -3.86 10.57 2.98
CA ALA A 15 -3.43 11.54 1.98
C ALA A 15 -3.70 12.99 2.41
N ASN A 16 -4.87 13.26 2.99
CA ASN A 16 -5.21 14.60 3.50
C ASN A 16 -4.33 15.03 4.67
N PHE A 17 -3.98 14.12 5.59
CA PHE A 17 -3.05 14.41 6.67
C PHE A 17 -1.66 14.76 6.13
N ALA A 18 -1.13 13.96 5.20
CA ALA A 18 0.15 14.22 4.57
C ALA A 18 0.20 15.57 3.81
N LEU A 19 -0.91 15.95 3.16
CA LEU A 19 -1.05 17.27 2.51
C LEU A 19 -1.11 18.41 3.53
N SER A 20 -1.79 18.21 4.66
CA SER A 20 -1.97 19.23 5.71
C SER A 20 -0.71 19.50 6.54
N GLU A 21 0.16 18.50 6.72
CA GLU A 21 1.40 18.64 7.49
C GLU A 21 2.51 19.43 6.77
N GLY A 22 2.29 19.84 5.51
CA GLY A 22 2.99 20.93 4.84
C GLY A 22 4.47 21.10 5.19
N GLN A 23 5.33 20.22 4.64
CA GLN A 23 6.81 20.27 4.48
C GLN A 23 7.52 18.94 4.81
N GLY A 24 6.84 17.94 5.41
CA GLY A 24 7.39 16.58 5.66
C GLY A 24 6.62 15.41 5.00
N GLY A 25 5.43 15.65 4.45
CA GLY A 25 4.51 14.58 4.01
C GLY A 25 5.01 13.68 2.88
N GLY A 26 5.96 14.14 2.06
CA GLY A 26 6.58 13.34 1.00
C GLY A 26 7.49 12.22 1.50
N GLU A 27 7.99 12.31 2.74
CA GLU A 27 8.74 11.23 3.41
C GLU A 27 7.81 10.06 3.76
N PHE A 28 6.52 10.32 3.95
CA PHE A 28 5.56 9.35 4.49
C PHE A 28 4.52 8.87 3.47
N PHE A 29 4.34 9.63 2.38
CA PHE A 29 3.28 9.39 1.41
C PHE A 29 3.76 9.66 -0.02
N THR A 30 3.66 8.63 -0.86
CA THR A 30 3.83 8.77 -2.31
C THR A 30 2.45 8.95 -2.96
N PRO A 31 2.25 9.96 -3.82
CA PRO A 31 0.96 10.17 -4.50
C PRO A 31 0.50 8.94 -5.30
N ARG A 32 -0.79 8.62 -5.25
CA ARG A 32 -1.38 7.41 -5.89
C ARG A 32 -1.02 7.28 -7.37
N SER A 33 -0.93 8.38 -8.11
CA SER A 33 -0.57 8.37 -9.53
C SER A 33 0.84 7.82 -9.78
N VAL A 34 1.79 8.15 -8.91
CA VAL A 34 3.19 7.68 -9.00
C VAL A 34 3.27 6.21 -8.61
N VAL A 35 2.63 5.85 -7.51
CA VAL A 35 2.56 4.46 -7.02
C VAL A 35 1.93 3.54 -8.08
N LYS A 36 0.80 3.96 -8.67
CA LYS A 36 0.15 3.22 -9.76
C LYS A 36 1.07 3.06 -10.96
N LEU A 37 1.71 4.15 -11.41
CA LEU A 37 2.66 4.07 -12.52
C LEU A 37 3.77 3.05 -12.25
N MET A 38 4.35 3.06 -11.05
CA MET A 38 5.41 2.12 -10.67
C MET A 38 4.92 0.66 -10.68
N THR A 39 3.75 0.37 -10.12
CA THR A 39 3.21 -1.00 -10.11
C THR A 39 2.87 -1.51 -11.50
N GLU A 40 2.39 -0.65 -12.40
CA GLU A 40 2.07 -1.01 -13.79
C GLU A 40 3.33 -1.25 -14.64
N ILE A 41 4.48 -0.69 -14.23
CA ILE A 41 5.78 -0.98 -14.88
C ILE A 41 6.40 -2.26 -14.31
N ILE A 42 6.32 -2.46 -13.00
CA ILE A 42 6.93 -3.63 -12.31
C ILE A 42 6.14 -4.92 -12.61
N GLU A 43 4.82 -4.80 -12.75
CA GLU A 43 3.89 -5.90 -13.00
C GLU A 43 4.02 -7.05 -11.97
N PRO A 44 3.77 -6.80 -10.66
CA PRO A 44 3.84 -7.87 -9.67
C PRO A 44 2.71 -8.90 -9.92
N HIS A 45 3.06 -10.18 -10.03
CA HIS A 45 2.10 -11.28 -10.25
C HIS A 45 1.88 -12.18 -9.03
N GLY A 46 2.53 -11.85 -7.91
CA GLY A 46 2.43 -12.58 -6.65
C GLY A 46 3.78 -12.71 -5.93
N GLY A 47 3.80 -13.41 -4.80
CA GLY A 47 5.02 -13.64 -4.02
C GLY A 47 5.40 -12.48 -3.10
N LYS A 48 6.70 -12.20 -2.97
CA LYS A 48 7.21 -11.20 -2.01
C LYS A 48 7.44 -9.84 -2.67
N VAL A 49 6.84 -8.79 -2.09
CA VAL A 49 7.08 -7.39 -2.47
C VAL A 49 7.87 -6.71 -1.36
N PHE A 50 8.99 -6.07 -1.71
CA PHE A 50 9.86 -5.41 -0.74
C PHE A 50 9.98 -3.91 -1.02
N ASP A 51 9.79 -3.08 0.03
CA ASP A 51 10.02 -1.64 -0.02
C ASP A 51 10.89 -1.19 1.18
N PRO A 52 12.13 -0.74 0.95
CA PRO A 52 13.07 -0.36 2.02
C PRO A 52 12.75 0.98 2.70
N ALA A 53 11.79 1.76 2.18
CA ALA A 53 11.33 3.02 2.75
C ALA A 53 9.81 3.13 2.54
N CYS A 54 9.09 2.18 3.14
CA CYS A 54 7.70 1.90 2.77
C CYS A 54 6.70 2.98 3.19
N GLY A 55 7.12 3.96 4.00
CA GLY A 55 6.24 5.02 4.48
C GLY A 55 5.00 4.40 5.11
N SER A 56 3.83 4.91 4.73
CA SER A 56 2.54 4.39 5.21
C SER A 56 2.06 3.10 4.50
N GLY A 57 2.91 2.43 3.72
CA GLY A 57 2.60 1.16 3.04
C GLY A 57 1.74 1.29 1.78
N GLY A 58 1.63 2.47 1.16
CA GLY A 58 0.77 2.68 -0.01
C GLY A 58 1.17 1.84 -1.24
N MET A 59 2.48 1.61 -1.44
CA MET A 59 2.98 0.74 -2.51
C MET A 59 2.47 -0.70 -2.40
N PHE A 60 2.29 -1.20 -1.17
CA PHE A 60 1.81 -2.55 -0.91
C PHE A 60 0.34 -2.72 -1.26
N VAL A 61 -0.49 -1.75 -0.88
CA VAL A 61 -1.92 -1.71 -1.23
C VAL A 61 -2.09 -1.71 -2.75
N GLN A 62 -1.36 -0.83 -3.44
CA GLN A 62 -1.42 -0.75 -4.88
C GLN A 62 -0.88 -2.00 -5.59
N SER A 63 0.16 -2.66 -5.04
CA SER A 63 0.68 -3.91 -5.59
C SER A 63 -0.34 -5.04 -5.48
N ALA A 64 -1.04 -5.13 -4.35
CA ALA A 64 -2.13 -6.08 -4.16
C ALA A 64 -3.30 -5.79 -5.11
N ASP A 65 -3.68 -4.53 -5.28
CA ASP A 65 -4.72 -4.13 -6.22
C ASP A 65 -4.36 -4.46 -7.66
N PHE A 66 -3.09 -4.27 -8.05
CA PHE A 66 -2.60 -4.68 -9.37
C PHE A 66 -2.75 -6.19 -9.58
N ILE A 67 -2.31 -7.01 -8.61
CA ILE A 67 -2.44 -8.48 -8.69
C ILE A 67 -3.91 -8.88 -8.82
N LEU A 68 -4.79 -8.32 -7.97
CA LEU A 68 -6.22 -8.61 -8.00
C LEU A 68 -6.86 -8.24 -9.35
N GLN A 69 -6.42 -7.15 -9.97
CA GLN A 69 -6.93 -6.71 -11.28
C GLN A 69 -6.47 -7.63 -12.42
N HIS A 70 -5.23 -8.13 -12.35
CA HIS A 70 -4.59 -8.91 -13.42
C HIS A 70 -4.60 -10.42 -13.20
N GLN A 71 -5.07 -10.94 -12.05
CA GLN A 71 -5.18 -12.38 -11.83
C GLN A 71 -6.23 -13.02 -12.76
N ALA A 72 -5.86 -14.15 -13.35
CA ALA A 72 -6.73 -14.89 -14.27
C ALA A 72 -7.92 -15.54 -13.54
N ASP A 73 -7.68 -16.09 -12.36
CA ASP A 73 -8.72 -16.68 -11.51
C ASP A 73 -9.11 -15.70 -10.41
N LYS A 74 -10.30 -15.08 -10.53
CA LYS A 74 -10.83 -14.12 -9.55
C LYS A 74 -11.28 -14.76 -8.23
N ALA A 75 -11.39 -16.09 -8.17
CA ALA A 75 -11.74 -16.83 -6.95
C ALA A 75 -10.51 -17.28 -6.15
N ALA A 76 -9.31 -17.21 -6.75
CA ALA A 76 -8.07 -17.53 -6.07
C ALA A 76 -7.74 -16.48 -4.98
N ASP A 77 -7.16 -16.96 -3.88
CA ASP A 77 -6.65 -16.11 -2.81
C ASP A 77 -5.52 -15.22 -3.31
N LEU A 78 -5.41 -14.02 -2.71
CA LEU A 78 -4.35 -13.07 -3.01
C LEU A 78 -3.00 -13.62 -2.51
N ASP A 79 -2.16 -14.07 -3.44
CA ASP A 79 -0.80 -14.55 -3.16
C ASP A 79 0.21 -13.40 -3.12
N VAL A 80 0.19 -12.61 -2.04
CA VAL A 80 1.20 -11.57 -1.81
C VAL A 80 1.62 -11.53 -0.35
N PHE A 81 2.93 -11.41 -0.13
CA PHE A 81 3.53 -11.15 1.18
C PHE A 81 4.41 -9.92 1.09
N VAL A 82 4.13 -8.91 1.91
CA VAL A 82 4.84 -7.63 1.82
C VAL A 82 5.88 -7.48 2.91
N CYS A 83 7.02 -6.90 2.58
CA CYS A 83 8.12 -6.67 3.50
C CYS A 83 8.53 -5.20 3.41
N GLY A 84 8.54 -4.50 4.54
CA GLY A 84 8.81 -3.07 4.59
C GLY A 84 9.91 -2.70 5.57
N THR A 85 10.57 -1.58 5.31
CA THR A 85 11.30 -0.87 6.36
C THR A 85 10.89 0.59 6.35
N GLU A 86 10.69 1.14 7.53
CA GLU A 86 10.41 2.55 7.73
C GLU A 86 11.18 3.03 8.95
N LYS A 87 11.73 4.24 8.84
CA LYS A 87 12.60 4.86 9.83
C LYS A 87 11.82 5.32 11.06
N THR A 88 10.62 5.85 10.88
CA THR A 88 9.82 6.42 11.97
C THR A 88 8.78 5.43 12.50
N LEU A 89 8.74 5.24 13.81
CA LEU A 89 7.86 4.24 14.44
C LEU A 89 6.37 4.59 14.28
N GLU A 90 6.05 5.88 14.27
CA GLU A 90 4.70 6.39 14.02
C GLU A 90 4.22 5.97 12.63
N THR A 91 5.07 6.12 11.61
CA THR A 91 4.74 5.74 10.24
C THR A 91 4.69 4.22 10.07
N VAL A 92 5.53 3.45 10.77
CA VAL A 92 5.41 1.98 10.85
C VAL A 92 4.02 1.57 11.37
N LYS A 93 3.47 2.27 12.38
CA LYS A 93 2.11 1.98 12.87
C LYS A 93 1.06 2.28 11.81
N LEU A 94 1.20 3.38 11.07
CA LEU A 94 0.32 3.72 9.96
C LEU A 94 0.38 2.67 8.86
N ALA A 95 1.57 2.19 8.50
CA ALA A 95 1.75 1.11 7.53
C ALA A 95 1.06 -0.18 7.97
N LYS A 96 1.27 -0.62 9.21
CA LYS A 96 0.64 -1.83 9.76
C LYS A 96 -0.89 -1.73 9.79
N MET A 97 -1.43 -0.58 10.15
CA MET A 97 -2.88 -0.34 10.06
C MET A 97 -3.36 -0.38 8.61
N ASN A 98 -2.62 0.22 7.68
CA ASN A 98 -2.96 0.20 6.27
C ASN A 98 -3.01 -1.23 5.71
N LEU A 99 -2.02 -2.06 6.05
CA LEU A 99 -2.02 -3.49 5.69
C LEU A 99 -3.22 -4.23 6.29
N ALA A 100 -3.53 -4.00 7.57
CA ALA A 100 -4.65 -4.65 8.25
C ALA A 100 -6.01 -4.29 7.61
N VAL A 101 -6.24 -3.01 7.31
CA VAL A 101 -7.50 -2.55 6.69
C VAL A 101 -7.66 -3.08 5.27
N ASN A 102 -6.55 -3.25 4.54
CA ASN A 102 -6.54 -3.81 3.19
C ASN A 102 -6.37 -5.34 3.14
N ASN A 103 -6.43 -6.02 4.29
CA ASN A 103 -6.31 -7.47 4.42
C ASN A 103 -5.02 -8.05 3.81
N LEU A 104 -3.90 -7.36 3.99
CA LEU A 104 -2.58 -7.76 3.51
C LEU A 104 -1.75 -8.40 4.62
N ARG A 105 -0.94 -9.39 4.23
CA ARG A 105 0.00 -10.09 5.12
C ARG A 105 1.40 -9.54 4.88
N GLY A 106 2.14 -9.21 5.94
CA GLY A 106 3.49 -8.69 5.81
C GLY A 106 4.20 -8.40 7.13
N GLU A 107 5.47 -8.01 7.00
CA GLU A 107 6.40 -7.67 8.09
C GLU A 107 7.03 -6.29 7.92
#